data_AF-A0A3B0PA30-F1
#
_entry.id   AF-A0A3B0PA30-F1
#
_cell.length_a   1.000
_cell.length_b   1.000
_cell.length_c   1.000
_cell.angle_alpha   90.00
_cell.angle_beta   90.00
_cell.angle_gamma   90.00
#
_symmetry.space_group_name_H-M   'P 1'
#
loop_
_entity.id
_entity.type
_entity.pdbx_description
1 polymer ?
#
loop_
_entity_poly.entity_id
_entity_poly.type
_entity_poly.pdbx_seq_one_letter_code
_entity_poly.pdbx_strand_id
1 'polypeptide(L)' 'MENNKIIVVGANHAGTSFLRTLKTVNPSAEVVAYDRNTNVSFLGCGIAVW' A
#
# COMPACT_ATOMS: atom_id res chain seq x y z
N MET A 1 13.43 -8.76 20.07
CA MET A 1 12.47 -7.66 19.81
C MET A 1 11.48 -8.19 18.79
N GLU A 2 10.20 -8.14 19.09
CA GLU A 2 9.17 -8.72 18.22
C GLU A 2 8.98 -7.82 16.98
N ASN A 3 9.32 -8.33 15.80
CA ASN A 3 9.06 -7.62 14.55
C ASN A 3 7.57 -7.79 14.21
N ASN A 4 6.80 -6.71 14.32
CA ASN A 4 5.42 -6.71 13.83
C ASN A 4 5.41 -7.00 12.32
N LYS A 5 4.85 -8.15 11.94
CA LYS A 5 4.58 -8.51 10.55
C LYS A 5 3.20 -8.03 10.17
N ILE A 6 3.13 -7.24 9.10
CA ILE A 6 1.90 -6.61 8.62
C ILE A 6 1.63 -7.10 7.20
N ILE A 7 0.41 -7.58 6.96
CA ILE A 7 -0.05 -7.94 5.62
C ILE A 7 -1.10 -6.92 5.18
N VAL A 8 -0.92 -6.35 3.99
CA VAL A 8 -1.86 -5.42 3.38
C VAL A 8 -2.49 -6.09 2.15
N VAL A 9 -3.82 -6.19 2.12
CA VAL A 9 -4.57 -6.72 0.98
C VAL A 9 -5.21 -5.54 0.25
N GLY A 10 -4.78 -5.30 -0.99
CA GLY A 10 -5.09 -4.12 -1.78
C GLY A 10 -4.04 -3.02 -1.57
N ALA A 11 -3.32 -2.68 -2.65
CA ALA A 11 -2.25 -1.71 -2.67
C ALA A 11 -2.52 -0.55 -3.63
N ASN A 12 -3.80 -0.23 -3.90
CA ASN A 12 -4.14 0.99 -4.63
C ASN A 12 -4.07 2.23 -3.71
N HIS A 13 -5.05 3.14 -3.67
CA HIS A 13 -4.92 4.39 -2.91
C HIS A 13 -4.75 4.21 -1.39
N ALA A 14 -5.71 3.56 -0.73
CA ALA A 14 -5.66 3.39 0.72
C ALA A 14 -4.45 2.57 1.18
N GLY A 15 -4.19 1.46 0.49
CA GLY A 15 -3.03 0.60 0.77
C GLY A 15 -1.71 1.33 0.57
N THR A 16 -1.53 2.04 -0.56
CA THR A 16 -0.31 2.82 -0.81
C THR A 16 -0.12 3.93 0.23
N SER A 17 -1.18 4.65 0.60
CA SER A 17 -1.10 5.68 1.65
C SER A 17 -0.67 5.08 2.99
N PHE A 18 -1.27 3.96 3.40
CA PHE A 18 -0.88 3.26 4.63
C PHE A 18 0.58 2.81 4.58
N LEU A 19 1.02 2.18 3.49
CA LEU A 19 2.40 1.69 3.34
C LEU A 19 3.43 2.82 3.45
N ARG A 20 3.15 3.97 2.82
CA ARG A 20 4.02 5.16 2.91
C ARG A 20 4.12 5.67 4.33
N THR A 21 2.98 5.86 5.00
CA THR A 21 2.96 6.31 6.40
C THR A 21 3.67 5.31 7.31
N LEU A 22 3.39 4.01 7.16
CA LEU A 22 4.01 2.94 7.93
C LEU A 22 5.53 2.97 7.84
N LYS A 23 6.09 3.14 6.64
CA LYS A 23 7.55 3.22 6.49
C LYS A 23 8.17 4.48 7.07
N THR A 24 7.41 5.56 7.28
CA THR A 24 7.87 6.73 8.01
C THR A 24 7.80 6.52 9.54
N VAL A 25 6.68 6.00 10.06
CA VAL A 25 6.45 5.92 11.51
C VAL A 25 7.07 4.69 12.15
N ASN A 26 7.23 3.60 11.40
CA ASN A 26 7.81 2.35 11.87
C ASN A 26 8.64 1.68 10.75
N PRO A 27 9.87 2.18 10.49
CA PRO A 27 10.72 1.68 9.42
C PRO A 27 11.10 0.19 9.56
N SER A 28 11.20 -0.30 10.81
CA SER A 28 11.57 -1.68 11.15
C SER A 28 10.43 -2.68 11.00
N ALA A 29 9.19 -2.24 10.80
CA ALA A 29 8.08 -3.14 10.50
C ALA A 29 8.34 -3.91 9.20
N GLU A 30 8.13 -5.22 9.26
CA GLU A 30 8.11 -6.12 8.11
C GLU A 30 6.70 -6.05 7.51
N VAL A 31 6.59 -5.62 6.25
CA VAL A 31 5.31 -5.44 5.58
C VAL A 31 5.32 -6.07 4.20
N VAL A 32 4.26 -6.81 3.89
CA VAL A 32 4.02 -7.43 2.58
C VAL A 32 2.65 -7.00 2.10
N ALA A 33 2.57 -6.49 0.86
CA ALA A 33 1.32 -6.08 0.23
C ALA A 33 0.98 -7.00 -0.94
N TYR A 34 -0.28 -7.41 -1.01
CA TYR A 34 -0.83 -8.19 -2.11
C TYR A 34 -1.90 -7.36 -2.82
N ASP A 35 -1.75 -7.18 -4.12
CA ASP A 35 -2.81 -6.66 -4.98
C ASP A 35 -3.14 -7.72 -6.04
N ARG A 36 -4.40 -7.75 -6.47
CA ARG A 36 -4.83 -8.63 -7.57
C ARG A 36 -4.30 -8.11 -8.90
N ASN A 37 -4.19 -6.79 -9.03
CA ASN A 37 -3.81 -6.14 -10.27
C ASN A 37 -2.29 -6.09 -10.43
N THR A 38 -1.83 -5.92 -11.66
CA THR A 38 -0.41 -5.72 -12.00
C THR A 38 0.00 -4.25 -11.92
N ASN A 39 -0.88 -3.38 -11.40
CA ASN A 39 -0.64 -1.96 -11.21
C ASN A 39 -1.08 -1.53 -9.80
N VAL A 40 -0.57 -0.37 -9.38
CA VAL A 40 -0.91 0.28 -8.12
C VAL A 40 -1.04 1.79 -8.36
N SER A 41 -1.73 2.48 -7.45
CA SER A 41 -1.97 3.94 -7.53
C SER A 41 -2.70 4.38 -8.81
N PHE A 42 -3.51 3.51 -9.41
CA PHE A 42 -4.29 3.84 -10.60
C PHE A 42 -5.41 4.84 -10.27
N LEU A 43 -5.40 5.99 -10.96
CA LEU A 43 -6.37 7.06 -10.80
C LEU A 43 -7.68 6.74 -11.54
N GLY A 44 -8.57 5.99 -10.88
CA GLY A 44 -9.88 5.65 -11.44
C GLY A 44 -10.75 6.87 -11.78
N CYS A 45 -10.62 7.96 -11.03
CA CYS A 45 -11.30 9.22 -11.34
C CYS A 45 -10.81 9.89 -12.64
N GLY A 46 -9.61 9.55 -13.11
CA GLY A 46 -9.01 10.09 -14.33
C GLY A 46 -9.53 9.45 -15.62
N ILE A 47 -10.29 8.35 -15.54
CA ILE A 47 -10.78 7.64 -16.74
C ILE A 47 -11.67 8.53 -17.60
N ALA A 48 -12.49 9.39 -16.98
CA ALA A 48 -13.44 10.22 -17.71
C ALA A 48 -12.82 11.42 -18.43
N VAL A 49 -11.56 11.77 -18.13
CA VAL A 49 -10.87 12.96 -18.67
C VAL A 49 -9.80 12.63 -19.71
N TRP A 50 -9.68 11.36 -20.11
CA TRP A 50 -8.76 10.88 -21.14
C TRP A 50 -9.56 10.43 -22.36
#